data_AF-A0A1G9XRD4-F1
#
_entry.id   AF-A0A1G9XRD4-F1
#
_cell.length_a   1.000
_cell.length_b   1.000
_cell.length_c   1.000
_cell.angle_alpha   90.00
_cell.angle_beta   90.00
_cell.angle_gamma   90.00
#
_symmetry.space_group_name_H-M   'P 1'
#
loop_
_entity.id
_entity.type
_entity.pdbx_description
1 polymer ?
#
loop_
_entity_poly.entity_id
_entity_poly.type
_entity_poly.pdbx_seq_one_letter_code
_entity_poly.pdbx_strand_id
1 'polypeptide(L)'
;MSLPDPAVVDAALRRLDTDSLVALAADLWAARGFDVARDGSRLVVDGDTVVWVVGDRRVGSPTVPAGSVDVVLAPGAGRTARRVADEADARLVAAAGLREMLWYAVERPVWRTLCAEHLGAAPEALTPPLSTRLRAAGRDAADTAEASLARVTAVPSPAVAVVAVILLVASVGLVAPGLTGTGDSGGEFGALGSLGGFGGGDASTGSEEASGARAEPTEATGTPASDAAGSDSGDGEASVAGDDGEASIAGVESIPGVTRNGIENLSAFTAAHSRSVANRSYTLWFDSYRQDVGRPETRVQGDVDIQVEGERYLLVSEIERNGTRTRVGRVYYDGEGWYVSEPDDGDGTDGSGATNESGPANATGNGTADWRPAESSETASIGPSPFDYREFGLERYLATPNTVVAARLEGDDGRTRYRIIGDGTPSGPFATQMTEYSVVAIVDSEGFVSDLTVEYRIEAKQPYRVRFEWTYGRLGETTVELGNETLGSQNETVEAVKAVQTGAATPAIETEPTATAVVSRGAAADVTWPV
;
A
#
# COMPACT_ATOMS: atom_id res chain seq x y z
N MET A 1 -20.70 -2.67 29.42
CA MET A 1 -19.55 -3.54 29.07
C MET A 1 -19.53 -3.63 27.56
N SER A 2 -18.52 -3.08 26.90
CA SER A 2 -18.45 -3.12 25.43
C SER A 2 -18.23 -4.55 24.94
N LEU A 3 -18.66 -4.84 23.72
CA LEU A 3 -18.12 -5.96 22.96
C LEU A 3 -16.75 -5.52 22.39
N PRO A 4 -15.80 -6.45 22.20
CA PRO A 4 -14.57 -6.13 21.47
C PRO A 4 -14.88 -5.90 19.99
N ASP A 5 -14.01 -5.17 19.31
CA ASP A 5 -14.11 -4.89 17.87
C ASP A 5 -14.22 -6.21 17.07
N PRO A 6 -15.28 -6.38 16.25
CA PRO A 6 -15.39 -7.46 15.28
C PRO A 6 -14.10 -7.75 14.50
N ALA A 7 -13.41 -6.72 14.00
CA ALA A 7 -12.24 -6.86 13.16
C ALA A 7 -11.01 -7.40 13.91
N VAL A 8 -10.86 -7.07 15.19
CA VAL A 8 -9.78 -7.59 16.04
C VAL A 8 -9.93 -9.08 16.28
N VAL A 9 -11.14 -9.54 16.62
CA VAL A 9 -11.43 -10.98 16.82
C VAL A 9 -11.27 -11.73 15.49
N ASP A 10 -11.84 -11.21 14.39
CA ASP A 10 -11.67 -11.76 13.04
C ASP A 10 -10.19 -11.89 12.64
N ALA A 11 -9.36 -10.89 12.94
CA ALA A 11 -7.93 -10.91 12.66
C ALA A 11 -7.15 -11.89 13.55
N ALA A 12 -7.54 -12.06 14.82
CA ALA A 12 -6.96 -13.08 15.69
C ALA A 12 -7.25 -14.49 15.17
N LEU A 13 -8.51 -14.77 14.80
CA LEU A 13 -8.94 -16.05 14.23
C LEU A 13 -8.21 -16.41 12.92
N ARG A 14 -7.89 -15.43 12.07
CA ARG A 14 -7.10 -15.64 10.83
C ARG A 14 -5.62 -15.96 11.07
N ARG A 15 -5.07 -15.60 12.24
CA ARG A 15 -3.63 -15.80 12.56
C ARG A 15 -3.32 -17.15 13.20
N LEU A 16 -4.34 -17.92 13.58
CA LEU A 16 -4.17 -19.29 14.08
C LEU A 16 -3.58 -20.20 13.00
N ASP A 17 -2.62 -21.02 13.40
CA ASP A 17 -2.24 -22.21 12.62
C ASP A 17 -3.36 -23.26 12.61
N THR A 18 -3.20 -24.34 11.85
CA THR A 18 -4.25 -25.35 11.74
C THR A 18 -4.54 -26.04 13.07
N ASP A 19 -3.52 -26.36 13.88
CA ASP A 19 -3.70 -27.20 15.06
C ASP A 19 -4.26 -26.43 16.26
N SER A 20 -3.92 -25.15 16.39
CA SER A 20 -4.58 -24.20 17.30
C SER A 20 -6.03 -23.92 16.89
N LEU A 21 -6.30 -23.76 15.59
CA LEU A 21 -7.66 -23.57 15.09
C LEU A 21 -8.54 -24.81 15.29
N VAL A 22 -7.98 -26.03 15.14
CA VAL A 22 -8.69 -27.27 15.44
C VAL A 22 -8.96 -27.40 16.95
N ALA A 23 -8.03 -26.97 17.81
CA ALA A 23 -8.24 -26.98 19.25
C ALA A 23 -9.39 -26.04 19.66
N LEU A 24 -9.35 -24.78 19.21
CA LEU A 24 -10.43 -23.81 19.41
C LEU A 24 -11.79 -24.33 18.90
N ALA A 25 -11.81 -25.00 17.74
CA ALA A 25 -13.02 -25.59 17.19
C ALA A 25 -13.53 -26.78 18.02
N ALA A 26 -12.64 -27.65 18.51
CA ALA A 26 -13.03 -28.76 19.38
C ALA A 26 -13.67 -28.24 20.68
N ASP A 27 -12.99 -27.30 21.34
CA ASP A 27 -13.44 -26.76 22.63
C ASP A 27 -14.70 -25.88 22.48
N LEU A 28 -14.86 -25.16 21.36
CA LEU A 28 -16.09 -24.43 21.05
C LEU A 28 -17.30 -25.36 20.86
N TRP A 29 -17.14 -26.50 20.18
CA TRP A 29 -18.25 -27.44 20.02
C TRP A 29 -18.52 -28.22 21.32
N ALA A 30 -17.50 -28.62 22.07
CA ALA A 30 -17.67 -29.21 23.40
C ALA A 30 -18.37 -28.25 24.38
N ALA A 31 -18.01 -26.95 24.35
CA ALA A 31 -18.66 -25.90 25.12
C ALA A 31 -20.14 -25.65 24.75
N ARG A 32 -20.60 -26.13 23.59
CA ARG A 32 -22.00 -26.11 23.17
C ARG A 32 -22.77 -27.37 23.58
N GLY A 33 -22.11 -28.33 24.23
CA GLY A 33 -22.70 -29.57 24.74
C GLY A 33 -22.67 -30.76 23.77
N PHE A 34 -21.85 -30.70 22.72
CA PHE A 34 -21.65 -31.82 21.77
C PHE A 34 -20.47 -32.71 22.19
N ASP A 35 -20.55 -34.00 21.88
CA ASP A 35 -19.41 -34.92 22.00
C ASP A 35 -18.46 -34.74 20.81
N VAL A 36 -17.19 -34.41 21.05
CA VAL A 36 -16.22 -34.10 19.98
C VAL A 36 -15.02 -35.04 19.98
N ALA A 37 -14.79 -35.73 18.86
CA ALA A 37 -13.58 -36.51 18.60
C ALA A 37 -12.68 -35.79 17.56
N ARG A 38 -11.38 -35.63 17.87
CA ARG A 38 -10.38 -35.04 16.97
C ARG A 38 -9.54 -36.12 16.27
N ASP A 39 -9.41 -36.01 14.96
CA ASP A 39 -8.52 -36.79 14.10
C ASP A 39 -7.70 -35.84 13.21
N GLY A 40 -6.51 -35.46 13.66
CA GLY A 40 -5.66 -34.47 12.99
C GLY A 40 -6.35 -33.11 12.85
N SER A 41 -6.75 -32.76 11.61
CA SER A 41 -7.52 -31.55 11.27
C SER A 41 -9.02 -31.80 11.02
N ARG A 42 -9.51 -33.02 11.27
CA ARG A 42 -10.93 -33.40 11.23
C ARG A 42 -11.46 -33.42 12.66
N LEU A 43 -12.66 -32.89 12.86
CA LEU A 43 -13.47 -33.14 14.05
C LEU A 43 -14.70 -33.95 13.63
N VAL A 44 -15.11 -34.87 14.48
CA VAL A 44 -16.41 -35.55 14.40
C VAL A 44 -17.20 -35.15 15.64
N VAL A 45 -18.39 -34.61 15.42
CA VAL A 45 -19.28 -34.02 16.43
C VAL A 45 -20.53 -34.92 16.51
N ASP A 46 -20.91 -35.35 17.71
CA ASP A 46 -22.00 -36.30 18.02
C ASP A 46 -21.95 -37.64 17.25
N GLY A 47 -20.85 -37.92 16.57
CA GLY A 47 -20.63 -39.12 15.76
C GLY A 47 -21.13 -39.03 14.31
N ASP A 48 -21.89 -37.99 13.93
CA ASP A 48 -22.41 -37.79 12.57
C ASP A 48 -21.77 -36.61 11.83
N THR A 49 -21.59 -35.47 12.50
CA THR A 49 -21.28 -34.19 11.88
C THR A 49 -19.77 -34.00 11.75
N VAL A 50 -19.27 -33.94 10.53
CA VAL A 50 -17.85 -33.85 10.21
C VAL A 50 -17.46 -32.39 9.92
N VAL A 51 -16.64 -31.82 10.82
CA VAL A 51 -16.04 -30.49 10.62
C VAL A 51 -14.60 -30.67 10.15
N TRP A 52 -14.26 -30.17 8.96
CA TRP A 52 -12.88 -30.15 8.47
C TRP A 52 -12.28 -28.75 8.58
N VAL A 53 -11.11 -28.65 9.21
CA VAL A 53 -10.47 -27.37 9.54
C VAL A 53 -9.32 -27.08 8.58
N VAL A 54 -9.34 -25.90 7.96
CA VAL A 54 -8.35 -25.45 6.98
C VAL A 54 -7.74 -24.12 7.45
N GLY A 55 -6.54 -24.19 8.05
CA GLY A 55 -5.76 -23.01 8.42
C GLY A 55 -4.96 -22.45 7.25
N ASP A 56 -4.69 -21.14 7.27
CA ASP A 56 -4.15 -20.37 6.13
C ASP A 56 -2.70 -20.73 5.72
N ARG A 57 -1.95 -21.41 6.60
CA ARG A 57 -0.49 -21.58 6.50
C ARG A 57 -0.01 -22.90 5.88
N ARG A 58 -0.88 -23.70 5.26
CA ARG A 58 -0.45 -25.00 4.67
C ARG A 58 0.12 -24.80 3.26
N VAL A 59 1.41 -25.09 3.10
CA VAL A 59 2.09 -25.14 1.80
C VAL A 59 1.63 -26.40 1.05
N GLY A 60 0.57 -26.24 0.26
CA GLY A 60 -0.01 -27.29 -0.58
C GLY A 60 -1.53 -27.20 -0.64
N SER A 61 -2.14 -27.72 -1.72
CA SER A 61 -3.59 -27.82 -1.81
C SER A 61 -4.11 -28.81 -0.75
N PRO A 62 -5.03 -28.41 0.13
CA PRO A 62 -5.62 -29.32 1.11
C PRO A 62 -6.48 -30.37 0.39
N THR A 63 -6.09 -31.63 0.47
CA THR A 63 -6.84 -32.76 -0.09
C THR A 63 -8.09 -33.03 0.75
N VAL A 64 -9.26 -33.08 0.11
CA VAL A 64 -10.52 -33.42 0.78
C VAL A 64 -10.41 -34.80 1.44
N PRO A 65 -10.67 -34.95 2.75
CA PRO A 65 -10.60 -36.24 3.42
C PRO A 65 -11.71 -37.17 2.93
N ALA A 66 -11.44 -38.48 2.86
CA ALA A 66 -12.44 -39.44 2.41
C ALA A 66 -13.62 -39.55 3.40
N GLY A 67 -14.83 -39.23 2.91
CA GLY A 67 -16.08 -39.21 3.67
C GLY A 67 -16.96 -38.02 3.26
N SER A 68 -18.11 -37.87 3.92
CA SER A 68 -18.80 -36.57 3.96
C SER A 68 -18.04 -35.58 4.83
N VAL A 69 -18.17 -34.29 4.50
CA VAL A 69 -17.75 -33.17 5.33
C VAL A 69 -18.93 -32.20 5.34
N ASP A 70 -19.54 -31.98 6.50
CA ASP A 70 -20.75 -31.15 6.63
C ASP A 70 -20.40 -29.67 6.82
N VAL A 71 -19.22 -29.40 7.39
CA VAL A 71 -18.72 -28.05 7.66
C VAL A 71 -17.24 -27.92 7.32
N VAL A 72 -16.86 -26.87 6.59
CA VAL A 72 -15.46 -26.47 6.36
C VAL A 72 -15.18 -25.21 7.18
N LEU A 73 -14.27 -25.29 8.15
CA LEU A 73 -13.88 -24.17 9.00
C LEU A 73 -12.58 -23.54 8.47
N ALA A 74 -12.66 -22.33 7.93
CA ALA A 74 -11.53 -21.65 7.31
C ALA A 74 -11.60 -20.11 7.53
N PRO A 75 -10.99 -19.58 8.60
CA PRO A 75 -11.03 -18.16 8.94
C PRO A 75 -10.61 -17.19 7.81
N GLY A 76 -9.60 -17.55 7.01
CA GLY A 76 -9.15 -16.79 5.85
C GLY A 76 -10.13 -16.81 4.66
N ALA A 77 -11.02 -17.80 4.58
CA ALA A 77 -12.12 -17.93 3.60
C ALA A 77 -11.73 -17.73 2.11
N GLY A 78 -10.46 -18.04 1.78
CA GLY A 78 -9.90 -17.90 0.44
C GLY A 78 -10.52 -18.86 -0.58
N ARG A 79 -10.18 -18.65 -1.87
CA ARG A 79 -10.73 -19.42 -3.00
C ARG A 79 -10.57 -20.94 -2.84
N THR A 80 -9.46 -21.39 -2.26
CA THR A 80 -9.20 -22.80 -1.95
C THR A 80 -10.19 -23.39 -0.96
N ALA A 81 -10.52 -22.66 0.12
CA ALA A 81 -11.48 -23.11 1.14
C ALA A 81 -12.93 -23.10 0.62
N ARG A 82 -13.28 -22.15 -0.26
CA ARG A 82 -14.56 -22.15 -0.97
C ARG A 82 -14.69 -23.38 -1.86
N ARG A 83 -13.73 -23.58 -2.79
CA ARG A 83 -13.70 -24.78 -3.64
C ARG A 83 -13.77 -26.07 -2.81
N VAL A 84 -13.04 -26.17 -1.71
CA VAL A 84 -13.07 -27.34 -0.81
C VAL A 84 -14.47 -27.57 -0.23
N ALA A 85 -15.20 -26.52 0.12
CA ALA A 85 -16.57 -26.61 0.59
C ALA A 85 -17.52 -27.01 -0.56
N ASP A 86 -17.39 -26.35 -1.72
CA ASP A 86 -18.19 -26.63 -2.93
C ASP A 86 -17.99 -28.09 -3.44
N GLU A 87 -16.76 -28.60 -3.37
CA GLU A 87 -16.36 -29.96 -3.81
C GLU A 87 -16.80 -31.06 -2.82
N ALA A 88 -17.19 -30.68 -1.60
CA ALA A 88 -17.69 -31.58 -0.55
C ALA A 88 -19.19 -31.41 -0.21
N ASP A 89 -19.90 -30.47 -0.88
CA ASP A 89 -21.25 -29.99 -0.53
C ASP A 89 -21.38 -29.50 0.93
N ALA A 90 -20.30 -28.90 1.44
CA ALA A 90 -20.12 -28.55 2.84
C ALA A 90 -20.43 -27.07 3.13
N ARG A 91 -20.88 -26.76 4.36
CA ARG A 91 -21.05 -25.37 4.81
C ARG A 91 -19.69 -24.73 5.14
N LEU A 92 -19.27 -23.73 4.37
CA LEU A 92 -18.10 -22.90 4.72
C LEU A 92 -18.41 -21.98 5.92
N VAL A 93 -17.52 -21.98 6.92
CA VAL A 93 -17.52 -21.06 8.07
C VAL A 93 -16.22 -20.24 8.06
N ALA A 94 -16.36 -18.95 7.76
CA ALA A 94 -15.30 -17.95 7.77
C ALA A 94 -15.07 -17.37 9.19
N ALA A 95 -14.06 -16.49 9.36
CA ALA A 95 -13.74 -15.87 10.65
C ALA A 95 -14.96 -15.18 11.30
N ALA A 96 -15.73 -14.42 10.52
CA ALA A 96 -16.96 -13.77 10.99
C ALA A 96 -18.01 -14.76 11.52
N GLY A 97 -18.21 -15.90 10.83
CA GLY A 97 -19.13 -16.94 11.28
C GLY A 97 -18.63 -17.68 12.53
N LEU A 98 -17.32 -17.90 12.64
CA LEU A 98 -16.70 -18.47 13.84
C LEU A 98 -16.81 -17.49 15.04
N ARG A 99 -16.61 -16.19 14.81
CA ARG A 99 -16.84 -15.11 15.79
C ARG A 99 -18.30 -15.07 16.25
N GLU A 100 -19.27 -15.19 15.34
CA GLU A 100 -20.69 -15.26 15.69
C GLU A 100 -21.05 -16.52 16.49
N MET A 101 -20.53 -17.69 16.09
CA MET A 101 -20.70 -18.93 16.85
C MET A 101 -20.13 -18.80 18.27
N LEU A 102 -18.91 -18.26 18.39
CA LEU A 102 -18.30 -17.95 19.68
C LEU A 102 -19.19 -16.97 20.50
N TRP A 103 -19.73 -15.89 19.91
CA TRP A 103 -20.50 -14.88 20.64
C TRP A 103 -21.89 -15.32 21.11
N TYR A 104 -22.58 -16.13 20.30
CA TYR A 104 -24.02 -16.40 20.45
C TYR A 104 -24.35 -17.87 20.74
N ALA A 105 -23.44 -18.82 20.49
CA ALA A 105 -23.70 -20.24 20.73
C ALA A 105 -23.13 -20.77 22.06
N VAL A 106 -22.24 -20.03 22.74
CA VAL A 106 -21.75 -20.36 24.09
C VAL A 106 -21.97 -19.20 25.07
N GLU A 107 -21.96 -19.49 26.38
CA GLU A 107 -22.11 -18.44 27.39
C GLU A 107 -20.92 -17.47 27.41
N ARG A 108 -21.18 -16.20 27.75
CA ARG A 108 -20.15 -15.14 27.82
C ARG A 108 -18.92 -15.46 28.70
N PRO A 109 -19.00 -16.20 29.82
CA PRO A 109 -17.82 -16.64 30.55
C PRO A 109 -16.97 -17.63 29.74
N VAL A 110 -17.60 -18.55 29.01
CA VAL A 110 -16.92 -19.57 28.22
C VAL A 110 -16.28 -18.96 26.97
N TRP A 111 -16.96 -18.03 26.30
CA TRP A 111 -16.39 -17.14 25.27
C TRP A 111 -15.07 -16.49 25.74
N ARG A 112 -15.01 -16.00 26.99
CA ARG A 112 -13.79 -15.40 27.54
C ARG A 112 -12.67 -16.42 27.71
N THR A 113 -12.97 -17.60 28.26
CA THR A 113 -11.98 -18.67 28.45
C THR A 113 -11.41 -19.12 27.10
N LEU A 114 -12.27 -19.41 26.12
CA LEU A 114 -11.85 -19.84 24.78
C LEU A 114 -10.96 -18.82 24.08
N CYS A 115 -11.28 -17.51 24.17
CA CYS A 115 -10.39 -16.48 23.65
C CYS A 115 -9.07 -16.37 24.43
N ALA A 116 -9.10 -16.42 25.77
CA ALA A 116 -7.88 -16.35 26.58
C ALA A 116 -6.92 -17.52 26.34
N GLU A 117 -7.46 -18.71 26.13
CA GLU A 117 -6.70 -19.95 25.90
C GLU A 117 -6.16 -20.05 24.46
N HIS A 118 -7.03 -19.89 23.45
CA HIS A 118 -6.66 -20.12 22.05
C HIS A 118 -6.18 -18.88 21.30
N LEU A 119 -6.61 -17.69 21.70
CA LEU A 119 -6.20 -16.41 21.09
C LEU A 119 -5.18 -15.66 21.97
N GLY A 120 -4.77 -16.24 23.10
CA GLY A 120 -3.74 -15.72 24.00
C GLY A 120 -4.15 -14.54 24.88
N ALA A 121 -5.38 -14.02 24.75
CA ALA A 121 -5.89 -12.94 25.59
C ALA A 121 -7.42 -12.98 25.69
N ALA A 122 -7.95 -12.52 26.83
CA ALA A 122 -9.39 -12.31 26.98
C ALA A 122 -9.91 -11.39 25.86
N PRO A 123 -11.18 -11.52 25.42
CA PRO A 123 -11.70 -10.85 24.23
C PRO A 123 -11.53 -9.32 24.25
N GLU A 124 -11.83 -8.70 25.39
CA GLU A 124 -11.64 -7.26 25.65
C GLU A 124 -10.16 -6.83 25.83
N ALA A 125 -9.23 -7.79 25.88
CA ALA A 125 -7.78 -7.59 25.92
C ALA A 125 -7.09 -8.07 24.64
N LEU A 126 -7.82 -8.65 23.68
CA LEU A 126 -7.29 -8.97 22.35
C LEU A 126 -6.79 -7.70 21.72
N THR A 127 -5.48 -7.64 21.51
CA THR A 127 -4.84 -6.42 21.05
C THR A 127 -4.85 -6.42 19.52
N PRO A 128 -5.26 -5.33 18.84
CA PRO A 128 -5.42 -5.34 17.39
C PRO A 128 -4.15 -5.80 16.64
N PRO A 129 -4.26 -6.32 15.39
CA PRO A 129 -3.08 -6.53 14.56
C PRO A 129 -2.34 -5.19 14.37
N LEU A 130 -1.03 -5.25 14.13
CA LEU A 130 -0.19 -4.03 14.11
C LEU A 130 -0.70 -3.01 13.09
N SER A 131 -1.12 -3.43 11.90
CA SER A 131 -1.76 -2.57 10.89
C SER A 131 -2.98 -1.80 11.43
N THR A 132 -3.86 -2.44 12.21
CA THR A 132 -4.99 -1.75 12.87
C THR A 132 -4.53 -0.82 13.99
N ARG A 133 -3.48 -1.17 14.75
CA ARG A 133 -2.91 -0.25 15.77
C ARG A 133 -2.23 0.96 15.14
N LEU A 134 -1.52 0.79 14.03
CA LEU A 134 -0.84 1.86 13.30
C LEU A 134 -1.87 2.82 12.65
N ARG A 135 -3.03 2.29 12.22
CA ARG A 135 -4.21 3.07 11.79
C ARG A 135 -4.96 3.76 12.93
N ALA A 136 -4.92 3.23 14.16
CA ALA A 136 -5.64 3.77 15.33
C ALA A 136 -4.81 4.78 16.14
N ALA A 137 -3.55 4.46 16.44
CA ALA A 137 -2.59 5.39 17.05
C ALA A 137 -2.44 6.65 16.19
N GLY A 138 -2.40 6.44 14.85
CA GLY A 138 -2.47 7.44 13.78
C GLY A 138 -3.70 8.35 13.75
N ARG A 139 -4.60 8.24 14.74
CA ARG A 139 -5.75 9.13 15.00
C ARG A 139 -5.61 9.76 16.38
N ASP A 140 -5.37 8.96 17.41
CA ASP A 140 -5.23 9.39 18.80
C ASP A 140 -4.10 10.44 18.99
N ALA A 141 -2.95 10.26 18.33
CA ALA A 141 -1.84 11.19 18.44
C ALA A 141 -1.90 12.34 17.42
N ALA A 142 -2.61 12.20 16.30
CA ALA A 142 -3.02 13.33 15.45
C ALA A 142 -3.88 14.35 16.22
N ASP A 143 -4.87 13.88 17.00
CA ASP A 143 -5.69 14.73 17.88
C ASP A 143 -4.86 15.37 19.01
N THR A 144 -3.74 14.75 19.40
CA THR A 144 -2.81 15.27 20.43
C THR A 144 -1.79 16.27 19.85
N ALA A 145 -1.41 16.11 18.58
CA ALA A 145 -0.46 16.98 17.89
C ALA A 145 -1.06 18.37 17.58
N GLU A 146 -2.36 18.45 17.30
CA GLU A 146 -3.05 19.72 17.05
C GLU A 146 -2.99 20.67 18.28
N ALA A 147 -3.09 20.13 19.49
CA ALA A 147 -2.89 20.87 20.74
C ALA A 147 -1.43 21.36 20.96
N SER A 148 -0.48 20.83 20.19
CA SER A 148 0.97 21.01 20.39
C SER A 148 1.64 21.93 19.36
N LEU A 149 1.19 21.91 18.10
CA LEU A 149 1.85 22.65 16.99
C LEU A 149 1.76 24.18 17.09
N ALA A 150 0.90 24.73 17.96
CA ALA A 150 0.64 26.17 18.09
C ALA A 150 1.82 27.02 18.67
N ARG A 151 3.08 26.55 18.61
CA ARG A 151 4.21 27.15 19.35
C ARG A 151 5.53 27.40 18.59
N VAL A 152 5.82 26.77 17.45
CA VAL A 152 7.18 26.82 16.85
C VAL A 152 7.19 26.85 15.32
N THR A 153 7.66 27.96 14.70
CA THR A 153 7.96 28.06 13.26
C THR A 153 9.02 29.14 12.95
N ALA A 154 10.19 28.77 12.39
CA ALA A 154 11.25 29.56 11.69
C ALA A 154 12.57 28.72 11.72
N VAL A 155 13.50 28.63 10.73
CA VAL A 155 13.83 29.34 9.45
C VAL A 155 14.42 28.29 8.44
N PRO A 156 14.33 28.45 7.09
CA PRO A 156 14.90 27.51 6.09
C PRO A 156 16.05 28.08 5.18
N SER A 157 16.84 27.21 4.49
CA SER A 157 17.48 27.43 3.15
C SER A 157 18.28 26.20 2.61
N PRO A 158 18.53 26.04 1.27
CA PRO A 158 18.72 24.70 0.62
C PRO A 158 19.81 24.53 -0.51
N ALA A 159 19.75 23.38 -1.24
CA ALA A 159 20.34 22.99 -2.56
C ALA A 159 21.70 22.22 -2.55
N VAL A 160 22.08 21.30 -3.49
CA VAL A 160 21.78 21.01 -4.93
C VAL A 160 21.81 19.46 -5.23
N ALA A 161 21.34 18.93 -6.39
CA ALA A 161 21.04 17.48 -6.66
C ALA A 161 21.60 16.84 -7.99
N VAL A 162 21.09 15.63 -8.41
CA VAL A 162 21.25 14.82 -9.71
C VAL A 162 22.33 13.67 -9.65
N VAL A 163 22.24 12.38 -10.11
CA VAL A 163 21.27 11.37 -10.72
C VAL A 163 22.04 10.00 -10.96
N ALA A 164 21.59 8.78 -11.38
CA ALA A 164 20.36 7.92 -11.34
C ALA A 164 20.41 6.68 -12.35
N VAL A 165 19.93 5.44 -12.02
CA VAL A 165 19.04 4.47 -12.82
C VAL A 165 19.25 2.92 -12.64
N ILE A 166 18.19 2.15 -12.22
CA ILE A 166 17.76 0.78 -12.66
C ILE A 166 16.24 0.44 -12.37
N LEU A 167 15.29 0.73 -13.28
CA LEU A 167 13.88 0.24 -13.16
C LEU A 167 13.71 -1.26 -13.51
N LEU A 168 13.02 -2.10 -12.69
CA LEU A 168 12.78 -3.52 -13.05
C LEU A 168 11.57 -4.32 -12.43
N VAL A 169 10.36 -3.77 -12.22
CA VAL A 169 9.22 -4.59 -11.66
C VAL A 169 7.93 -4.64 -12.51
N ALA A 170 7.89 -4.01 -13.70
CA ALA A 170 6.65 -3.84 -14.47
C ALA A 170 6.76 -4.03 -16.02
N SER A 171 7.16 -5.22 -16.50
CA SER A 171 7.07 -5.56 -17.93
C SER A 171 7.07 -7.07 -18.24
N VAL A 172 5.95 -7.60 -18.74
CA VAL A 172 5.90 -8.92 -19.42
C VAL A 172 4.94 -8.90 -20.62
N GLY A 173 5.52 -8.98 -21.82
CA GLY A 173 5.01 -9.91 -22.83
C GLY A 173 4.20 -9.38 -24.02
N LEU A 174 4.90 -8.96 -25.09
CA LEU A 174 4.50 -9.36 -26.44
C LEU A 174 5.72 -9.72 -27.30
N VAL A 175 5.66 -10.88 -27.98
CA VAL A 175 6.61 -11.32 -29.00
C VAL A 175 5.83 -12.10 -30.06
N ALA A 176 5.93 -11.67 -31.31
CA ALA A 176 5.35 -12.31 -32.50
C ALA A 176 6.45 -12.98 -33.37
N PRO A 177 6.13 -13.98 -34.21
CA PRO A 177 7.15 -14.87 -34.80
C PRO A 177 7.63 -14.48 -36.22
N GLY A 178 8.88 -14.84 -36.51
CA GLY A 178 9.59 -14.64 -37.79
C GLY A 178 10.94 -13.96 -37.55
N LEU A 179 12.09 -14.37 -38.12
CA LEU A 179 12.36 -15.28 -39.24
C LEU A 179 13.46 -16.30 -38.91
N THR A 180 13.76 -17.20 -39.86
CA THR A 180 14.72 -18.31 -39.73
C THR A 180 16.19 -17.89 -39.74
N GLY A 181 17.01 -18.47 -38.85
CA GLY A 181 18.48 -18.46 -38.94
C GLY A 181 19.10 -19.58 -38.10
N THR A 182 19.95 -20.41 -38.71
CA THR A 182 20.69 -21.48 -38.02
C THR A 182 22.07 -21.00 -37.57
N GLY A 183 22.37 -21.12 -36.28
CA GLY A 183 23.69 -20.88 -35.70
C GLY A 183 23.80 -21.57 -34.34
N ASP A 184 24.95 -22.19 -34.06
CA ASP A 184 25.23 -22.94 -32.83
C ASP A 184 26.16 -22.14 -31.90
N SER A 185 26.27 -22.58 -30.65
CA SER A 185 27.22 -22.19 -29.59
C SER A 185 26.94 -20.91 -28.77
N GLY A 186 27.37 -20.96 -27.50
CA GLY A 186 27.65 -19.80 -26.64
C GLY A 186 26.44 -19.24 -25.88
N GLY A 187 26.55 -19.17 -24.55
CA GLY A 187 25.55 -18.50 -23.71
C GLY A 187 26.06 -17.17 -23.16
N GLU A 188 25.51 -16.06 -23.63
CA GLU A 188 25.52 -14.75 -22.98
C GLU A 188 24.16 -14.07 -23.24
N PHE A 189 23.39 -13.79 -22.19
CA PHE A 189 22.10 -13.09 -22.28
C PHE A 189 22.25 -11.68 -21.71
N GLY A 190 22.71 -10.76 -22.56
CA GLY A 190 22.87 -9.35 -22.23
C GLY A 190 22.37 -8.42 -23.34
N ALA A 191 22.03 -7.18 -22.93
CA ALA A 191 21.75 -6.02 -23.79
C ALA A 191 20.52 -6.06 -24.74
N LEU A 192 19.33 -5.81 -24.18
CA LEU A 192 18.29 -4.90 -24.71
C LEU A 192 17.52 -4.31 -23.50
N GLY A 193 17.09 -3.05 -23.44
CA GLY A 193 17.29 -1.90 -24.33
C GLY A 193 16.55 -0.67 -23.78
N SER A 194 17.11 0.54 -23.90
CA SER A 194 16.64 1.77 -23.23
C SER A 194 15.22 2.24 -23.63
N LEU A 195 14.40 2.62 -22.64
CA LEU A 195 13.24 3.52 -22.76
C LEU A 195 13.05 4.29 -21.44
N GLY A 196 12.85 5.62 -21.48
CA GLY A 196 12.39 6.40 -20.30
C GLY A 196 13.20 7.65 -19.89
N GLY A 197 14.07 8.20 -20.73
CA GLY A 197 14.79 9.45 -20.42
C GLY A 197 13.98 10.71 -20.78
N PHE A 198 13.68 11.56 -19.80
CA PHE A 198 13.13 12.91 -20.00
C PHE A 198 14.19 13.97 -19.67
N GLY A 199 14.89 14.47 -20.69
CA GLY A 199 15.75 15.65 -20.57
C GLY A 199 14.97 16.92 -20.92
N GLY A 200 15.03 17.94 -20.06
CA GLY A 200 14.54 19.28 -20.40
C GLY A 200 15.42 19.91 -21.48
N GLY A 201 14.80 20.62 -22.43
CA GLY A 201 15.51 21.33 -23.49
C GLY A 201 14.69 22.52 -24.00
N ASP A 202 15.31 23.69 -24.06
CA ASP A 202 14.65 24.93 -24.43
C ASP A 202 14.16 24.95 -25.89
N ALA A 203 12.91 25.38 -26.07
CA ALA A 203 12.29 25.60 -27.38
C ALA A 203 12.20 27.10 -27.68
N SER A 204 13.30 27.67 -28.18
CA SER A 204 13.31 29.05 -28.67
C SER A 204 12.32 29.23 -29.84
N THR A 205 11.38 30.17 -29.69
CA THR A 205 10.31 30.40 -30.68
C THR A 205 10.80 31.18 -31.89
N GLY A 206 11.06 30.49 -33.00
CA GLY A 206 11.18 31.10 -34.32
C GLY A 206 9.81 31.32 -34.96
N SER A 207 9.50 32.55 -35.34
CA SER A 207 8.26 32.90 -36.05
C SER A 207 8.34 32.59 -37.54
N GLU A 208 7.25 32.09 -38.14
CA GLU A 208 7.01 32.21 -39.58
C GLU A 208 5.49 32.21 -39.90
N GLU A 209 5.10 32.83 -41.01
CA GLU A 209 3.70 33.21 -41.31
C GLU A 209 3.00 32.26 -42.32
N ALA A 210 1.80 31.76 -41.98
CA ALA A 210 0.80 31.28 -42.95
C ALA A 210 -0.61 31.39 -42.35
N SER A 211 -1.43 32.37 -42.74
CA SER A 211 -2.26 32.36 -43.96
C SER A 211 -3.49 31.44 -43.95
N GLY A 212 -4.40 31.70 -43.01
CA GLY A 212 -5.85 31.80 -43.21
C GLY A 212 -6.63 30.70 -43.97
N ALA A 213 -7.51 30.01 -43.25
CA ALA A 213 -8.73 29.42 -43.80
C ALA A 213 -9.93 29.74 -42.89
N ARG A 214 -11.05 30.16 -43.47
CA ARG A 214 -12.32 30.48 -42.77
C ARG A 214 -13.33 29.38 -43.05
N ALA A 215 -13.84 28.74 -42.00
CA ALA A 215 -14.94 27.78 -42.07
C ALA A 215 -16.10 28.27 -41.19
N GLU A 216 -17.33 28.02 -41.61
CA GLU A 216 -18.54 28.53 -40.96
C GLU A 216 -19.23 27.41 -40.15
N PRO A 217 -19.85 27.73 -38.98
CA PRO A 217 -20.56 26.73 -38.20
C PRO A 217 -21.86 26.34 -38.90
N THR A 218 -22.09 25.05 -39.11
CA THR A 218 -23.36 24.51 -39.61
C THR A 218 -24.21 24.06 -38.42
N GLU A 219 -25.34 24.72 -38.18
CA GLU A 219 -26.34 24.28 -37.21
C GLU A 219 -27.02 22.99 -37.69
N ALA A 220 -27.22 22.03 -36.79
CA ALA A 220 -27.90 20.77 -37.07
C ALA A 220 -29.03 20.52 -36.05
N THR A 221 -30.16 21.22 -36.24
CA THR A 221 -31.36 21.05 -35.41
C THR A 221 -32.05 19.71 -35.71
N GLY A 222 -32.15 18.83 -34.71
CA GLY A 222 -32.69 17.48 -34.87
C GLY A 222 -33.66 17.07 -33.77
N THR A 223 -34.96 17.32 -33.97
CA THR A 223 -36.04 16.93 -33.05
C THR A 223 -36.90 15.81 -33.64
N PRO A 224 -37.00 14.65 -32.98
CA PRO A 224 -38.21 13.82 -32.93
C PRO A 224 -38.91 14.07 -31.58
N ALA A 225 -40.12 14.61 -31.55
CA ALA A 225 -41.39 13.94 -31.90
C ALA A 225 -41.79 12.93 -30.80
N SER A 226 -42.71 13.37 -29.94
CA SER A 226 -43.40 12.54 -28.96
C SER A 226 -44.62 11.90 -29.60
N ASP A 227 -44.78 10.59 -29.43
CA ASP A 227 -45.99 9.85 -29.75
C ASP A 227 -46.43 9.05 -28.52
N ALA A 228 -47.74 8.85 -28.36
CA ALA A 228 -48.35 8.42 -27.11
C ALA A 228 -49.24 7.16 -27.27
N ALA A 229 -49.85 6.77 -26.15
CA ALA A 229 -50.78 5.65 -25.94
C ALA A 229 -50.13 4.27 -25.71
N GLY A 230 -50.33 3.77 -24.49
CA GLY A 230 -49.85 2.47 -23.99
C GLY A 230 -50.47 2.20 -22.62
N SER A 231 -51.80 2.28 -22.53
CA SER A 231 -52.53 2.01 -21.29
C SER A 231 -52.73 0.51 -21.13
N ASP A 232 -52.03 -0.09 -20.17
CA ASP A 232 -52.34 -1.41 -19.63
C ASP A 232 -52.47 -1.33 -18.12
N SER A 233 -53.24 -2.24 -17.52
CA SER A 233 -53.61 -2.21 -16.10
C SER A 233 -53.35 -3.59 -15.48
N GLY A 234 -52.07 -3.87 -15.21
CA GLY A 234 -51.62 -5.07 -14.52
C GLY A 234 -51.74 -4.93 -12.99
N ASP A 235 -52.24 -5.97 -12.33
CA ASP A 235 -52.55 -5.95 -10.91
C ASP A 235 -51.29 -6.04 -10.01
N GLY A 236 -51.11 -5.01 -9.17
CA GLY A 236 -51.25 -5.24 -7.72
C GLY A 236 -50.16 -6.01 -6.96
N GLU A 237 -49.00 -6.34 -7.54
CA GLU A 237 -47.87 -6.79 -6.73
C GLU A 237 -47.30 -5.61 -5.90
N ALA A 238 -47.19 -5.83 -4.59
CA ALA A 238 -46.69 -4.84 -3.66
C ALA A 238 -45.18 -4.68 -3.82
N SER A 239 -44.77 -3.78 -4.73
CA SER A 239 -43.41 -3.28 -4.80
C SER A 239 -43.01 -2.68 -3.45
N VAL A 240 -42.31 -3.48 -2.65
CA VAL A 240 -41.44 -2.97 -1.61
C VAL A 240 -40.25 -2.36 -2.36
N ALA A 241 -40.48 -1.16 -2.87
CA ALA A 241 -39.40 -0.25 -3.17
C ALA A 241 -38.64 -0.08 -1.85
N GLY A 242 -37.45 -0.68 -1.79
CA GLY A 242 -36.46 -0.24 -0.84
C GLY A 242 -36.27 1.24 -1.09
N ASP A 243 -36.55 2.05 -0.08
CA ASP A 243 -35.85 3.31 0.08
C ASP A 243 -34.40 2.90 0.40
N ASP A 244 -33.67 2.54 -0.65
CA ASP A 244 -32.26 2.11 -0.64
C ASP A 244 -31.42 3.36 -0.39
N GLY A 245 -31.66 3.94 0.80
CA GLY A 245 -31.79 5.38 0.97
C GLY A 245 -30.55 6.11 0.48
N GLU A 246 -30.73 6.94 -0.55
CA GLU A 246 -29.67 7.62 -1.29
C GLU A 246 -28.74 8.33 -0.30
N ALA A 247 -27.59 7.69 -0.01
CA ALA A 247 -26.98 7.73 1.32
C ALA A 247 -26.31 9.08 1.61
N SER A 248 -27.15 10.03 2.08
CA SER A 248 -26.94 11.49 2.09
C SER A 248 -25.47 11.92 2.04
N ILE A 249 -24.98 12.10 0.81
CA ILE A 249 -23.58 12.45 0.51
C ILE A 249 -23.33 13.95 0.75
N ALA A 250 -24.07 14.57 1.68
CA ALA A 250 -24.03 15.98 1.97
C ALA A 250 -22.64 16.39 2.48
N GLY A 251 -22.04 17.41 1.84
CA GLY A 251 -20.71 17.91 2.17
C GLY A 251 -19.60 17.38 1.27
N VAL A 252 -19.89 16.47 0.33
CA VAL A 252 -18.92 16.03 -0.70
C VAL A 252 -18.40 17.21 -1.53
N GLU A 253 -19.23 18.24 -1.70
CA GLU A 253 -18.90 19.47 -2.43
C GLU A 253 -17.87 20.37 -1.71
N SER A 254 -17.43 19.99 -0.51
CA SER A 254 -16.29 20.63 0.18
C SER A 254 -14.93 20.09 -0.29
N ILE A 255 -14.90 18.87 -0.84
CA ILE A 255 -13.67 18.23 -1.31
C ILE A 255 -13.23 18.88 -2.63
N PRO A 256 -12.03 19.46 -2.73
CA PRO A 256 -11.62 20.15 -3.95
C PRO A 256 -11.60 19.22 -5.18
N GLY A 257 -12.33 19.58 -6.23
CA GLY A 257 -12.37 18.83 -7.49
C GLY A 257 -13.32 17.62 -7.51
N VAL A 258 -14.10 17.39 -6.45
CA VAL A 258 -15.08 16.29 -6.36
C VAL A 258 -16.50 16.87 -6.22
N THR A 259 -17.48 16.20 -6.84
CA THR A 259 -18.91 16.47 -6.69
C THR A 259 -19.64 15.16 -6.36
N ARG A 260 -20.97 15.21 -6.23
CA ARG A 260 -21.80 13.99 -6.08
C ARG A 260 -21.61 13.01 -7.23
N ASN A 261 -21.27 13.50 -8.41
CA ASN A 261 -21.08 12.70 -9.62
C ASN A 261 -19.70 12.02 -9.71
N GLY A 262 -18.78 12.28 -8.76
CA GLY A 262 -17.40 11.80 -8.83
C GLY A 262 -16.36 12.92 -8.89
N ILE A 263 -15.18 12.62 -9.45
CA ILE A 263 -14.06 13.55 -9.57
C ILE A 263 -14.21 14.33 -10.90
N GLU A 264 -14.62 15.59 -10.83
CA GLU A 264 -14.77 16.47 -12.00
C GLU A 264 -13.48 17.24 -12.34
N ASN A 265 -12.57 17.42 -11.36
CA ASN A 265 -11.27 18.06 -11.58
C ASN A 265 -10.16 17.34 -10.79
N LEU A 266 -9.58 16.33 -11.43
CA LEU A 266 -8.54 15.48 -10.85
C LEU A 266 -7.31 16.28 -10.38
N SER A 267 -6.83 17.26 -11.14
CA SER A 267 -5.65 18.05 -10.72
C SER A 267 -5.94 18.91 -9.49
N ALA A 268 -7.15 19.46 -9.33
CA ALA A 268 -7.54 20.17 -8.11
C ALA A 268 -7.64 19.22 -6.90
N PHE A 269 -8.08 17.98 -7.12
CA PHE A 269 -8.17 16.93 -6.11
C PHE A 269 -6.79 16.43 -5.68
N THR A 270 -5.94 16.04 -6.63
CA THR A 270 -4.55 15.66 -6.41
C THR A 270 -3.77 16.75 -5.66
N ALA A 271 -3.91 18.01 -6.07
CA ALA A 271 -3.27 19.13 -5.38
C ALA A 271 -3.82 19.34 -3.95
N ALA A 272 -5.04 18.90 -3.64
CA ALA A 272 -5.59 18.94 -2.27
C ALA A 272 -5.00 17.83 -1.41
N HIS A 273 -4.92 16.60 -1.93
CA HIS A 273 -4.22 15.52 -1.27
C HIS A 273 -2.75 15.87 -0.98
N SER A 274 -2.02 16.37 -1.98
CA SER A 274 -0.62 16.80 -1.81
C SER A 274 -0.46 17.84 -0.69
N ARG A 275 -1.33 18.86 -0.65
CA ARG A 275 -1.39 19.84 0.45
C ARG A 275 -1.71 19.22 1.82
N SER A 276 -2.57 18.20 1.87
CA SER A 276 -2.95 17.52 3.12
C SER A 276 -1.83 16.66 3.74
N VAL A 277 -0.83 16.23 2.95
CA VAL A 277 0.34 15.48 3.44
C VAL A 277 1.63 16.33 3.45
N ALA A 278 1.62 17.51 2.83
CA ALA A 278 2.74 18.45 2.88
C ALA A 278 3.05 18.89 4.32
N ASN A 279 4.34 18.96 4.65
CA ASN A 279 4.85 19.33 5.99
C ASN A 279 4.38 18.42 7.16
N ARG A 280 3.73 17.28 6.87
CA ARG A 280 3.43 16.23 7.86
C ARG A 280 4.38 15.06 7.65
N SER A 281 4.86 14.45 8.74
CA SER A 281 5.44 13.10 8.66
C SER A 281 4.32 12.07 8.48
N TYR A 282 4.61 10.91 7.90
CA TYR A 282 3.63 9.82 7.74
C TYR A 282 4.32 8.48 7.48
N THR A 283 3.61 7.39 7.76
CA THR A 283 3.93 6.07 7.23
C THR A 283 2.99 5.76 6.07
N LEU A 284 3.54 5.17 5.02
CA LEU A 284 2.91 4.88 3.75
C LEU A 284 3.19 3.42 3.39
N TRP A 285 2.14 2.60 3.33
CA TRP A 285 2.23 1.19 2.96
C TRP A 285 1.71 0.99 1.54
N PHE A 286 2.48 0.26 0.72
CA PHE A 286 2.06 -0.23 -0.58
C PHE A 286 2.09 -1.76 -0.62
N ASP A 287 0.92 -2.39 -0.66
CA ASP A 287 0.82 -3.84 -0.86
C ASP A 287 0.49 -4.13 -2.33
N SER A 288 1.30 -4.95 -2.99
CA SER A 288 1.09 -5.37 -4.38
C SER A 288 0.88 -6.87 -4.47
N TYR A 289 -0.13 -7.29 -5.22
CA TYR A 289 -0.53 -8.69 -5.31
C TYR A 289 -0.75 -9.11 -6.77
N ARG A 290 0.00 -10.12 -7.22
CA ARG A 290 -0.13 -10.73 -8.55
C ARG A 290 -0.02 -12.24 -8.50
N GLN A 291 -0.46 -12.91 -9.56
CA GLN A 291 -0.15 -14.33 -9.78
C GLN A 291 1.28 -14.44 -10.37
N ASP A 292 2.00 -15.51 -10.05
CA ASP A 292 3.33 -15.75 -10.60
C ASP A 292 3.23 -16.21 -12.08
N VAL A 293 4.10 -15.71 -12.94
CA VAL A 293 3.97 -15.89 -14.39
C VAL A 293 4.39 -17.31 -14.75
N GLY A 294 3.46 -18.11 -15.26
CA GLY A 294 3.65 -19.56 -15.48
C GLY A 294 3.37 -20.44 -14.26
N ARG A 295 2.97 -19.85 -13.11
CA ARG A 295 2.50 -20.56 -11.91
C ARG A 295 1.28 -19.83 -11.32
N PRO A 296 0.11 -19.89 -11.98
CA PRO A 296 -1.08 -19.15 -11.58
C PRO A 296 -1.63 -19.52 -10.19
N GLU A 297 -1.22 -20.67 -9.64
CA GLU A 297 -1.46 -21.11 -8.26
C GLU A 297 -0.60 -20.39 -7.22
N THR A 298 0.59 -19.89 -7.60
CA THR A 298 1.46 -19.10 -6.72
C THR A 298 1.01 -17.64 -6.75
N ARG A 299 0.74 -17.07 -5.56
CA ARG A 299 0.66 -15.61 -5.37
C ARG A 299 2.08 -15.09 -5.15
N VAL A 300 2.44 -14.01 -5.82
CA VAL A 300 3.54 -13.13 -5.42
C VAL A 300 2.90 -11.90 -4.79
N GLN A 301 3.28 -11.65 -3.54
CA GLN A 301 2.97 -10.43 -2.82
C GLN A 301 4.27 -9.62 -2.69
N GLY A 302 4.19 -8.31 -2.82
CA GLY A 302 5.30 -7.39 -2.63
C GLY A 302 4.84 -6.19 -1.82
N ASP A 303 5.38 -6.05 -0.63
CA ASP A 303 5.04 -5.03 0.35
C ASP A 303 6.16 -3.97 0.36
N VAL A 304 5.78 -2.70 0.48
CA VAL A 304 6.73 -1.59 0.65
C VAL A 304 6.24 -0.67 1.76
N ASP A 305 7.02 -0.63 2.85
CA ASP A 305 6.81 0.26 4.00
C ASP A 305 7.68 1.50 3.81
N ILE A 306 7.08 2.70 3.75
CA ILE A 306 7.81 3.97 3.66
C ILE A 306 7.47 4.86 4.85
N GLN A 307 8.46 5.16 5.68
CA GLN A 307 8.39 6.16 6.75
C GLN A 307 8.93 7.49 6.21
N VAL A 308 8.21 8.59 6.38
CA VAL A 308 8.57 9.92 5.85
C VAL A 308 8.53 10.96 6.96
N GLU A 309 9.56 11.80 7.05
CA GLU A 309 9.69 12.88 8.04
C GLU A 309 10.40 14.10 7.42
N GLY A 310 9.62 15.13 7.08
CA GLY A 310 10.12 16.28 6.33
C GLY A 310 10.53 15.88 4.92
N GLU A 311 11.80 16.12 4.58
CA GLU A 311 12.42 15.69 3.32
C GLU A 311 13.07 14.30 3.42
N ARG A 312 13.14 13.72 4.63
CA ARG A 312 13.78 12.42 4.90
C ARG A 312 12.80 11.26 4.76
N TYR A 313 13.29 10.08 4.40
CA TYR A 313 12.49 8.86 4.47
C TYR A 313 13.30 7.56 4.53
N LEU A 314 12.69 6.52 5.11
CA LEU A 314 13.16 5.14 5.10
C LEU A 314 12.12 4.28 4.36
N LEU A 315 12.54 3.64 3.27
CA LEU A 315 11.79 2.65 2.51
C LEU A 315 12.34 1.25 2.82
N VAL A 316 11.45 0.30 3.13
CA VAL A 316 11.77 -1.13 3.27
C VAL A 316 10.87 -1.89 2.30
N SER A 317 11.47 -2.74 1.45
CA SER A 317 10.71 -3.59 0.52
C SER A 317 10.91 -5.06 0.82
N GLU A 318 9.80 -5.82 0.86
CA GLU A 318 9.78 -7.24 1.17
C GLU A 318 8.84 -7.96 0.19
N ILE A 319 9.24 -9.14 -0.30
CA ILE A 319 8.42 -9.96 -1.21
C ILE A 319 8.05 -11.26 -0.51
N GLU A 320 6.77 -11.60 -0.52
CA GLU A 320 6.28 -12.91 -0.10
C GLU A 320 5.95 -13.79 -1.32
N ARG A 321 6.51 -15.00 -1.34
CA ARG A 321 6.21 -16.04 -2.33
C ARG A 321 6.04 -17.37 -1.61
N ASN A 322 4.90 -18.03 -1.84
CA ASN A 322 4.56 -19.32 -1.21
C ASN A 322 4.60 -19.33 0.34
N GLY A 323 4.33 -18.19 0.99
CA GLY A 323 4.42 -18.04 2.44
C GLY A 323 5.84 -17.76 2.99
N THR A 324 6.87 -17.74 2.11
CA THR A 324 8.21 -17.26 2.47
C THR A 324 8.30 -15.78 2.15
N ARG A 325 8.48 -14.96 3.19
CA ARG A 325 8.72 -13.51 3.10
C ARG A 325 10.22 -13.24 3.11
N THR A 326 10.72 -12.53 2.10
CA THR A 326 12.13 -12.19 1.91
C THR A 326 12.27 -10.68 1.76
N ARG A 327 13.15 -10.06 2.55
CA ARG A 327 13.50 -8.64 2.39
C ARG A 327 14.31 -8.47 1.11
N VAL A 328 13.91 -7.49 0.29
CA VAL A 328 14.54 -7.17 -1.00
C VAL A 328 15.57 -6.05 -0.83
N GLY A 329 15.34 -5.13 0.12
CA GLY A 329 16.30 -4.11 0.50
C GLY A 329 15.73 -3.09 1.49
N ARG A 330 16.63 -2.26 2.03
CA ARG A 330 16.29 -1.04 2.78
C ARG A 330 16.97 0.14 2.09
N VAL A 331 16.26 1.25 1.98
CA VAL A 331 16.71 2.50 1.36
C VAL A 331 16.41 3.64 2.31
N TYR A 332 17.39 4.48 2.60
CA TYR A 332 17.21 5.70 3.38
C TYR A 332 17.62 6.93 2.56
N TYR A 333 16.89 8.01 2.72
CA TYR A 333 17.19 9.33 2.17
C TYR A 333 17.16 10.35 3.30
N ASP A 334 18.22 11.13 3.48
CA ASP A 334 18.36 12.06 4.60
C ASP A 334 18.02 13.53 4.28
N GLY A 335 17.64 13.80 3.04
CA GLY A 335 17.41 15.14 2.50
C GLY A 335 18.44 15.56 1.44
N GLU A 336 19.67 15.05 1.54
CA GLU A 336 20.80 15.37 0.64
C GLU A 336 21.31 14.12 -0.10
N GLY A 337 21.46 13.01 0.62
CA GLY A 337 22.07 11.78 0.18
C GLY A 337 21.16 10.56 0.32
N TRP A 338 21.46 9.55 -0.49
CA TRP A 338 20.81 8.24 -0.49
C TRP A 338 21.74 7.19 0.11
N TYR A 339 21.15 6.26 0.84
CA TYR A 339 21.83 5.17 1.52
C TYR A 339 21.06 3.86 1.27
N VAL A 340 21.81 2.78 1.07
CA VAL A 340 21.26 1.42 1.06
C VAL A 340 21.86 0.64 2.21
N SER A 341 21.05 -0.21 2.85
CA SER A 341 21.64 -1.34 3.56
C SER A 341 21.95 -2.39 2.51
N GLU A 342 23.07 -3.09 2.65
CA GLU A 342 23.22 -4.35 1.94
C GLU A 342 22.12 -5.32 2.42
N PRO A 343 21.73 -6.32 1.63
CA PRO A 343 20.87 -7.39 2.13
C PRO A 343 21.54 -8.05 3.34
N ASP A 344 20.75 -8.49 4.31
CA ASP A 344 21.18 -9.63 5.13
C ASP A 344 21.27 -10.84 4.18
N ASP A 345 22.41 -10.98 3.50
CA ASP A 345 22.80 -12.20 2.80
C ASP A 345 22.93 -13.27 3.88
N GLY A 346 21.79 -13.91 4.18
CA GLY A 346 21.62 -14.99 5.14
C GLY A 346 22.27 -16.29 4.68
N ASP A 347 23.47 -16.18 4.11
CA ASP A 347 24.32 -17.25 3.66
C ASP A 347 24.89 -18.00 4.86
N GLY A 348 24.02 -18.78 5.48
CA GLY A 348 24.36 -19.81 6.47
C GLY A 348 25.16 -20.98 5.87
N THR A 349 25.99 -20.77 4.83
CA THR A 349 27.07 -21.70 4.46
C THR A 349 28.29 -21.57 5.39
N ASP A 350 28.01 -21.34 6.67
CA ASP A 350 28.86 -21.72 7.79
C ASP A 350 29.03 -23.26 7.75
N GLY A 351 30.02 -23.69 6.95
CA GLY A 351 30.20 -25.05 6.46
C GLY A 351 30.62 -26.06 7.52
N SER A 352 29.78 -26.27 8.53
CA SER A 352 29.95 -27.27 9.58
C SER A 352 28.73 -28.18 9.65
N GLY A 353 28.94 -29.48 9.44
CA GLY A 353 27.86 -30.47 9.40
C GLY A 353 27.29 -30.80 10.78
N ALA A 354 26.34 -30.00 11.25
CA ALA A 354 25.50 -30.29 12.42
C ALA A 354 24.09 -30.69 11.96
N THR A 355 23.57 -31.81 12.46
CA THR A 355 22.34 -32.44 11.94
C THR A 355 21.06 -31.98 12.64
N ASN A 356 20.12 -31.45 11.85
CA ASN A 356 18.66 -31.47 12.05
C ASN A 356 18.06 -30.75 13.29
N GLU A 357 16.74 -30.52 13.18
CA GLU A 357 15.83 -30.13 14.28
C GLU A 357 16.12 -28.80 15.00
N SER A 358 15.91 -27.70 14.27
CA SER A 358 15.46 -26.43 14.86
C SER A 358 14.47 -25.74 13.91
N GLY A 359 13.47 -25.06 14.49
CA GLY A 359 12.32 -24.52 13.76
C GLY A 359 12.62 -23.22 12.99
N PRO A 360 11.58 -22.58 12.40
CA PRO A 360 11.74 -21.30 11.72
C PRO A 360 12.26 -20.24 12.69
N ALA A 361 13.52 -19.86 12.53
CA ALA A 361 14.15 -18.83 13.36
C ALA A 361 13.48 -17.47 13.10
N ASN A 362 13.17 -16.74 14.17
CA ASN A 362 12.65 -15.38 14.03
C ASN A 362 13.71 -14.49 13.40
N ALA A 363 13.49 -14.04 12.17
CA ALA A 363 14.24 -12.97 11.51
C ALA A 363 13.93 -11.58 12.11
N THR A 364 13.70 -11.51 13.43
CA THR A 364 13.71 -10.29 14.23
C THR A 364 15.12 -10.01 14.74
N GLY A 365 16.13 -10.26 13.88
CA GLY A 365 17.51 -9.97 14.19
C GLY A 365 17.69 -8.47 14.31
N ASN A 366 18.01 -8.00 15.51
CA ASN A 366 18.47 -6.62 15.73
C ASN A 366 19.95 -6.50 15.30
N GLY A 367 20.25 -7.00 14.09
CA GLY A 367 21.56 -6.84 13.46
C GLY A 367 21.72 -5.39 13.03
N THR A 368 22.91 -4.84 13.28
CA THR A 368 23.28 -3.51 12.79
C THR A 368 23.30 -3.56 11.26
N ALA A 369 22.40 -2.85 10.60
CA ALA A 369 22.47 -2.72 9.15
C ALA A 369 23.64 -1.79 8.80
N ASP A 370 24.64 -2.31 8.10
CA ASP A 370 25.74 -1.50 7.58
C ASP A 370 25.22 -0.69 6.39
N TRP A 371 24.80 0.55 6.69
CA TRP A 371 24.38 1.54 5.71
C TRP A 371 25.59 2.10 4.96
N ARG A 372 25.60 1.96 3.64
CA ARG A 372 26.53 2.65 2.74
C ARG A 372 25.80 3.66 1.85
N PRO A 373 26.46 4.74 1.40
CA PRO A 373 25.92 5.59 0.34
C PRO A 373 25.54 4.75 -0.88
N ALA A 374 24.40 5.09 -1.50
CA ALA A 374 23.93 4.44 -2.71
C ALA A 374 24.69 4.97 -3.94
N GLU A 375 25.08 4.09 -4.84
CA GLU A 375 25.75 4.47 -6.09
C GLU A 375 24.80 5.20 -7.06
N SER A 376 25.35 5.94 -8.04
CA SER A 376 24.55 6.64 -9.06
C SER A 376 23.68 5.69 -9.91
N SER A 377 24.05 4.41 -10.01
CA SER A 377 23.22 3.31 -10.51
C SER A 377 22.03 3.08 -9.58
N GLU A 378 22.32 2.70 -8.34
CA GLU A 378 21.35 2.38 -7.28
C GLU A 378 20.33 3.49 -7.03
N THR A 379 20.73 4.76 -7.09
CA THR A 379 19.89 5.93 -6.71
C THR A 379 18.64 6.17 -7.54
N ALA A 380 18.52 5.57 -8.74
CA ALA A 380 17.21 5.41 -9.37
C ALA A 380 16.97 3.98 -9.87
N SER A 381 17.59 3.01 -9.21
CA SER A 381 16.97 1.70 -8.96
C SER A 381 15.85 1.83 -7.93
N ILE A 382 16.09 2.71 -6.95
CA ILE A 382 15.05 3.24 -6.08
C ILE A 382 13.97 3.86 -6.96
N GLY A 383 12.70 3.58 -6.62
CA GLY A 383 11.55 4.02 -7.41
C GLY A 383 11.28 5.53 -7.31
N PRO A 384 10.10 5.98 -7.76
CA PRO A 384 9.62 7.33 -7.49
C PRO A 384 9.72 7.66 -6.00
N SER A 385 10.01 8.92 -5.69
CA SER A 385 10.04 9.41 -4.32
C SER A 385 8.65 9.26 -3.68
N PRO A 386 8.53 9.01 -2.35
CA PRO A 386 7.27 9.16 -1.63
C PRO A 386 6.68 10.58 -1.69
N PHE A 387 7.42 11.55 -2.23
CA PHE A 387 6.91 12.86 -2.64
C PHE A 387 6.20 12.81 -4.00
N ASP A 388 6.77 12.14 -5.00
CA ASP A 388 6.16 11.98 -6.33
C ASP A 388 4.86 11.19 -6.27
N TYR A 389 4.82 10.13 -5.44
CA TYR A 389 3.63 9.29 -5.27
C TYR A 389 2.39 10.06 -4.81
N ARG A 390 2.56 11.16 -4.07
CA ARG A 390 1.45 12.03 -3.61
C ARG A 390 0.61 12.51 -4.79
N GLU A 391 1.26 12.91 -5.87
CA GLU A 391 0.60 13.51 -7.01
C GLU A 391 0.41 12.51 -8.14
N PHE A 392 1.52 11.92 -8.61
CA PHE A 392 1.52 10.95 -9.71
C PHE A 392 0.72 9.68 -9.40
N GLY A 393 0.65 9.25 -8.14
CA GLY A 393 -0.12 8.07 -7.74
C GLY A 393 -1.62 8.27 -7.95
N LEU A 394 -2.16 9.42 -7.53
CA LEU A 394 -3.58 9.72 -7.70
C LEU A 394 -3.91 10.03 -9.17
N GLU A 395 -3.08 10.80 -9.88
CA GLU A 395 -3.30 11.05 -11.31
C GLU A 395 -3.28 9.76 -12.13
N ARG A 396 -2.38 8.83 -11.84
CA ARG A 396 -2.29 7.55 -12.55
C ARG A 396 -3.48 6.62 -12.32
N TYR A 397 -4.03 6.59 -11.11
CA TYR A 397 -5.04 5.58 -10.72
C TYR A 397 -6.48 6.09 -10.63
N LEU A 398 -6.69 7.41 -10.51
CA LEU A 398 -8.00 8.06 -10.49
C LEU A 398 -8.34 8.83 -11.78
N ALA A 399 -7.46 8.84 -12.79
CA ALA A 399 -7.79 9.26 -14.16
C ALA A 399 -8.62 8.21 -14.92
N THR A 400 -9.68 7.69 -14.28
CA THR A 400 -10.68 6.81 -14.90
C THR A 400 -11.77 7.62 -15.58
N PRO A 401 -12.38 7.12 -16.68
CA PRO A 401 -13.46 7.82 -17.37
C PRO A 401 -14.73 7.93 -16.52
N ASN A 402 -14.98 6.93 -15.66
CA ASN A 402 -16.06 6.92 -14.70
C ASN A 402 -15.49 7.06 -13.29
N THR A 403 -16.09 7.93 -12.48
CA THR A 403 -15.96 7.93 -11.02
C THR A 403 -17.33 8.24 -10.42
N VAL A 404 -17.55 7.88 -9.16
CA VAL A 404 -18.77 8.17 -8.40
C VAL A 404 -18.45 8.18 -6.91
N VAL A 405 -19.11 9.05 -6.14
CA VAL A 405 -19.02 9.00 -4.67
C VAL A 405 -20.10 8.05 -4.16
N ALA A 406 -19.69 6.86 -3.75
CA ALA A 406 -20.58 5.73 -3.49
C ALA A 406 -21.12 5.65 -2.06
N ALA A 407 -20.46 6.32 -1.09
CA ALA A 407 -20.94 6.43 0.28
C ALA A 407 -20.29 7.61 1.01
N ARG A 408 -21.04 8.25 1.93
CA ARG A 408 -20.48 9.00 3.06
C ARG A 408 -20.24 8.03 4.22
N LEU A 409 -19.10 8.15 4.89
CA LEU A 409 -18.66 7.31 6.00
C LEU A 409 -18.38 8.20 7.21
N GLU A 410 -18.97 7.90 8.35
CA GLU A 410 -18.64 8.56 9.63
C GLU A 410 -17.65 7.65 10.38
N GLY A 411 -16.44 8.14 10.65
CA GLY A 411 -15.42 7.40 11.39
C GLY A 411 -15.61 7.47 12.90
N ASP A 412 -15.00 6.55 13.64
CA ASP A 412 -15.01 6.52 15.11
C ASP A 412 -14.35 7.76 15.73
N ASP A 413 -13.49 8.42 14.96
CA ASP A 413 -12.85 9.72 15.24
C ASP A 413 -13.76 10.93 14.95
N GLY A 414 -15.04 10.70 14.63
CA GLY A 414 -16.01 11.74 14.24
C GLY A 414 -15.73 12.38 12.88
N ARG A 415 -14.64 12.01 12.20
CA ARG A 415 -14.23 12.59 10.92
C ARG A 415 -15.07 11.98 9.80
N THR A 416 -15.73 12.85 9.03
CA THR A 416 -16.45 12.43 7.82
C THR A 416 -15.45 12.07 6.74
N ARG A 417 -15.59 10.88 6.18
CA ARG A 417 -14.89 10.37 5.00
C ARG A 417 -15.91 10.05 3.90
N TYR A 418 -15.43 9.86 2.69
CA TYR A 418 -16.20 9.58 1.50
C TYR A 418 -15.53 8.44 0.74
N ARG A 419 -16.32 7.46 0.32
CA ARG A 419 -15.86 6.36 -0.51
C ARG A 419 -16.08 6.71 -1.97
N ILE A 420 -15.02 7.09 -2.68
CA ILE A 420 -15.05 7.27 -4.14
C ILE A 420 -14.76 5.92 -4.79
N ILE A 421 -15.51 5.58 -5.84
CA ILE A 421 -15.25 4.42 -6.70
C ILE A 421 -15.00 4.95 -8.11
N GLY A 422 -14.05 4.36 -8.83
CA GLY A 422 -13.81 4.62 -10.25
C GLY A 422 -13.74 3.33 -11.05
N ASP A 423 -14.12 3.39 -12.32
CA ASP A 423 -14.12 2.25 -13.23
C ASP A 423 -13.83 2.66 -14.69
N GLY A 424 -13.56 1.66 -15.51
CA GLY A 424 -13.11 1.85 -16.88
C GLY A 424 -11.59 2.08 -16.95
N THR A 425 -11.03 1.92 -18.14
CA THR A 425 -9.58 1.95 -18.34
C THR A 425 -9.01 3.35 -18.08
N PRO A 426 -8.03 3.51 -17.16
CA PRO A 426 -7.44 4.82 -16.86
C PRO A 426 -6.56 5.31 -18.02
N SER A 427 -6.39 6.62 -18.16
CA SER A 427 -5.51 7.19 -19.20
C SER A 427 -4.02 6.90 -18.93
N GLY A 428 -3.29 6.40 -19.92
CA GLY A 428 -1.83 6.23 -19.84
C GLY A 428 -1.24 5.18 -20.79
N PRO A 429 0.09 5.01 -20.83
CA PRO A 429 0.76 4.09 -21.75
C PRO A 429 0.47 2.60 -21.50
N PHE A 430 -0.02 2.24 -20.30
CA PHE A 430 -0.38 0.86 -19.93
C PHE A 430 -1.88 0.56 -20.07
N ALA A 431 -2.70 1.59 -20.37
CA ALA A 431 -4.16 1.52 -20.46
C ALA A 431 -4.65 0.36 -21.34
N THR A 432 -4.07 0.22 -22.54
CA THR A 432 -4.49 -0.75 -23.56
C THR A 432 -4.32 -2.22 -23.17
N GLN A 433 -3.65 -2.52 -22.05
CA GLN A 433 -3.47 -3.86 -21.52
C GLN A 433 -4.40 -4.16 -20.32
N MET A 434 -5.09 -3.14 -19.79
CA MET A 434 -5.89 -3.22 -18.55
C MET A 434 -7.38 -3.47 -18.85
N THR A 435 -7.86 -4.65 -18.49
CA THR A 435 -9.28 -5.03 -18.43
C THR A 435 -9.75 -5.11 -16.97
N GLU A 436 -11.07 -5.18 -16.76
CA GLU A 436 -11.69 -5.31 -15.42
C GLU A 436 -11.21 -4.23 -14.40
N TYR A 437 -10.82 -3.04 -14.86
CA TYR A 437 -10.25 -2.00 -14.00
C TYR A 437 -11.31 -1.40 -13.06
N SER A 438 -10.96 -1.35 -11.78
CA SER A 438 -11.71 -0.66 -10.73
C SER A 438 -10.76 -0.05 -9.69
N VAL A 439 -11.17 1.07 -9.11
CA VAL A 439 -10.45 1.76 -8.04
C VAL A 439 -11.42 2.20 -6.95
N VAL A 440 -10.97 2.17 -5.69
CA VAL A 440 -11.73 2.61 -4.52
C VAL A 440 -10.82 3.49 -3.67
N ALA A 441 -11.22 4.74 -3.42
CA ALA A 441 -10.51 5.68 -2.56
C ALA A 441 -11.34 6.03 -1.32
N ILE A 442 -10.69 6.14 -0.15
CA ILE A 442 -11.29 6.64 1.10
C ILE A 442 -10.71 8.02 1.39
N VAL A 443 -11.55 9.04 1.25
CA VAL A 443 -11.16 10.45 1.14
C VAL A 443 -11.82 11.27 2.24
N ASP A 444 -11.13 12.20 2.89
CA ASP A 444 -11.77 13.14 3.84
C ASP A 444 -12.26 14.44 3.18
N SER A 445 -12.82 15.36 3.98
CA SER A 445 -13.29 16.67 3.51
C SER A 445 -12.19 17.64 3.05
N GLU A 446 -10.91 17.40 3.39
CA GLU A 446 -9.79 18.22 2.91
C GLU A 446 -9.28 17.76 1.53
N GLY A 447 -9.67 16.55 1.10
CA GLY A 447 -9.15 15.87 -0.08
C GLY A 447 -8.02 14.89 0.21
N PHE A 448 -7.78 14.54 1.48
CA PHE A 448 -6.78 13.53 1.83
C PHE A 448 -7.28 12.12 1.49
N VAL A 449 -6.66 11.47 0.51
CA VAL A 449 -6.79 10.02 0.26
C VAL A 449 -6.04 9.26 1.34
N SER A 450 -6.79 8.63 2.25
CA SER A 450 -6.25 7.85 3.38
C SER A 450 -6.01 6.37 3.03
N ASP A 451 -6.86 5.79 2.19
CA ASP A 451 -6.70 4.46 1.60
C ASP A 451 -7.08 4.50 0.11
N LEU A 452 -6.34 3.78 -0.73
CA LEU A 452 -6.62 3.55 -2.15
C LEU A 452 -6.43 2.06 -2.48
N THR A 453 -7.44 1.42 -3.05
CA THR A 453 -7.34 0.05 -3.59
C THR A 453 -7.60 0.08 -5.09
N VAL A 454 -6.73 -0.54 -5.88
CA VAL A 454 -6.85 -0.66 -7.34
C VAL A 454 -6.86 -2.15 -7.69
N GLU A 455 -7.88 -2.62 -8.41
CA GLU A 455 -7.94 -3.98 -8.96
C GLU A 455 -8.15 -3.93 -10.48
N TYR A 456 -7.35 -4.72 -11.21
CA TYR A 456 -7.48 -4.86 -12.66
C TYR A 456 -6.89 -6.19 -13.14
N ARG A 457 -7.06 -6.44 -14.43
CA ARG A 457 -6.57 -7.62 -15.14
C ARG A 457 -5.66 -7.18 -16.29
N ILE A 458 -4.56 -7.89 -16.50
CA ILE A 458 -3.63 -7.67 -17.61
C ILE A 458 -3.86 -8.75 -18.67
N GLU A 459 -4.19 -8.36 -19.90
CA GLU A 459 -4.35 -9.29 -21.03
C GLU A 459 -3.00 -9.59 -21.72
N ALA A 460 -2.16 -10.35 -21.02
CA ALA A 460 -0.93 -10.91 -21.55
C ALA A 460 -1.16 -12.32 -22.16
N LYS A 461 -0.09 -12.97 -22.68
CA LYS A 461 -0.13 -14.36 -23.20
C LYS A 461 -0.73 -15.38 -22.21
N GLN A 462 -0.61 -15.11 -20.92
CA GLN A 462 -1.44 -15.68 -19.85
C GLN A 462 -2.02 -14.49 -19.08
N PRO A 463 -3.35 -14.27 -19.07
CA PRO A 463 -3.92 -13.14 -18.38
C PRO A 463 -3.94 -13.36 -16.87
N TYR A 464 -3.61 -12.33 -16.11
CA TYR A 464 -3.53 -12.38 -14.64
C TYR A 464 -4.17 -11.14 -14.02
N ARG A 465 -4.69 -11.28 -12.79
CA ARG A 465 -5.17 -10.13 -12.01
C ARG A 465 -4.04 -9.52 -11.19
N VAL A 466 -4.11 -8.20 -11.07
CA VAL A 466 -3.28 -7.37 -10.20
C VAL A 466 -4.20 -6.65 -9.22
N ARG A 467 -3.86 -6.71 -7.94
CA ARG A 467 -4.44 -5.86 -6.89
C ARG A 467 -3.31 -5.05 -6.27
N PHE A 468 -3.56 -3.78 -6.02
CA PHE A 468 -2.63 -2.83 -5.42
C PHE A 468 -3.37 -2.07 -4.32
N GLU A 469 -2.78 -1.97 -3.14
CA GLU A 469 -3.31 -1.22 -2.00
C GLU A 469 -2.28 -0.19 -1.57
N TRP A 470 -2.77 0.99 -1.22
CA TRP A 470 -2.01 2.13 -0.70
C TRP A 470 -2.76 2.62 0.54
N THR A 471 -2.12 2.56 1.71
CA THR A 471 -2.65 3.09 2.97
C THR A 471 -1.67 4.12 3.54
N TYR A 472 -2.19 5.25 4.03
CA TYR A 472 -1.46 6.15 4.91
C TYR A 472 -1.78 5.89 6.39
N GLY A 473 -0.83 6.21 7.27
CA GLY A 473 -1.06 6.25 8.72
C GLY A 473 0.03 7.03 9.46
N ARG A 474 -0.08 7.12 10.80
CA ARG A 474 0.87 7.85 11.67
C ARG A 474 1.17 9.27 11.17
N LEU A 475 0.14 10.01 10.75
CA LEU A 475 0.29 11.35 10.17
C LEU A 475 0.60 12.38 11.25
N GLY A 476 1.76 13.03 11.14
CA GLY A 476 2.34 13.88 12.20
C GLY A 476 3.06 13.09 13.31
N GLU A 477 3.10 11.76 13.24
CA GLU A 477 3.59 10.86 14.29
C GLU A 477 4.74 9.96 13.84
N THR A 478 5.13 10.03 12.57
CA THR A 478 6.21 9.20 12.03
C THR A 478 7.56 9.88 12.26
N THR A 479 8.42 9.17 12.95
CA THR A 479 9.86 9.40 13.04
C THR A 479 10.53 8.48 12.00
N VAL A 480 11.57 8.97 11.31
CA VAL A 480 12.40 8.11 10.45
C VAL A 480 13.54 7.56 11.29
N GLU A 481 13.37 6.31 11.74
CA GLU A 481 14.32 5.60 12.60
C GLU A 481 15.06 4.52 11.80
N LEU A 482 16.39 4.67 11.64
CA LEU A 482 17.24 3.67 11.01
C LEU A 482 17.31 2.36 11.81
N GLY A 483 17.09 2.46 13.12
CA GLY A 483 17.52 1.50 14.14
C GLY A 483 18.34 2.24 15.19
N ASN A 484 18.82 1.56 16.22
CA ASN A 484 19.80 2.12 17.16
C ASN A 484 21.22 2.06 16.55
N GLU A 485 21.36 2.65 15.37
CA GLU A 485 22.48 2.48 14.46
C GLU A 485 23.21 3.82 14.32
N THR A 486 24.46 3.86 14.79
CA THR A 486 25.32 5.03 14.57
C THR A 486 25.72 5.07 13.10
N LEU A 487 25.15 6.00 12.32
CA LEU A 487 25.70 6.35 11.00
C LEU A 487 27.20 6.63 11.17
N GLY A 488 28.05 5.76 10.61
CA GLY A 488 29.49 5.80 10.83
C GLY A 488 30.06 7.16 10.43
N SER A 489 30.87 7.78 11.30
CA SER A 489 31.31 9.19 11.18
C SER A 489 32.32 9.46 10.06
N GLN A 490 32.29 8.69 8.97
CA GLN A 490 33.22 8.80 7.84
C GLN A 490 33.17 10.18 7.15
N ASN A 491 32.04 10.89 7.20
CA ASN A 491 31.93 12.26 6.67
C ASN A 491 32.87 13.27 7.34
N GLU A 492 33.29 13.07 8.61
CA GLU A 492 34.34 13.92 9.21
C GLU A 492 35.69 13.81 8.46
N THR A 493 35.95 12.67 7.81
CA THR A 493 37.19 12.44 7.06
C THR A 493 37.21 13.26 5.76
N VAL A 494 36.06 13.52 5.14
CA VAL A 494 35.98 14.26 3.86
C VAL A 494 36.28 15.75 4.08
N GLU A 495 35.70 16.36 5.12
CA GLU A 495 36.04 17.74 5.50
C GLU A 495 37.46 17.85 6.07
N ALA A 496 37.95 16.86 6.82
CA ALA A 496 39.35 16.84 7.26
C ALA A 496 40.34 16.79 6.08
N VAL A 497 40.05 16.01 5.02
CA VAL A 497 40.88 15.95 3.80
C VAL A 497 40.80 17.25 3.00
N LYS A 498 39.62 17.90 2.90
CA LYS A 498 39.52 19.26 2.35
C LYS A 498 40.39 20.25 3.12
N ALA A 499 40.28 20.29 4.46
CA ALA A 499 41.01 21.21 5.32
C ALA A 499 42.54 21.04 5.19
N VAL A 500 43.03 19.81 4.99
CA VAL A 500 44.44 19.51 4.73
C VAL A 500 44.88 19.91 3.31
N GLN A 501 43.97 19.91 2.32
CA GLN A 501 44.27 20.38 0.96
C GLN A 501 44.20 21.92 0.82
N THR A 502 43.33 22.60 1.58
CA THR A 502 43.28 24.08 1.64
C THR A 502 44.37 24.64 2.56
N GLY A 503 45.62 24.50 2.16
CA GLY A 503 46.79 24.91 2.94
C GLY A 503 46.80 26.40 3.31
N ALA A 504 46.51 26.72 4.57
CA ALA A 504 46.70 28.03 5.19
C ALA A 504 47.89 27.99 6.17
N ALA A 505 48.61 29.11 6.30
CA ALA A 505 50.00 29.10 6.76
C ALA A 505 50.23 29.35 8.27
N THR A 506 51.48 29.07 8.68
CA THR A 506 52.12 29.33 9.96
C THR A 506 51.70 30.64 10.66
N PRO A 507 51.45 30.64 11.98
CA PRO A 507 51.07 31.84 12.72
C PRO A 507 52.24 32.83 12.90
N ALA A 508 51.92 34.12 12.86
CA ALA A 508 52.86 35.21 13.14
C ALA A 508 52.34 36.13 14.27
N ILE A 509 53.07 36.09 15.37
CA ILE A 509 53.17 37.01 16.53
C ILE A 509 52.34 38.32 16.46
N GLU A 510 51.29 38.36 17.29
CA GLU A 510 50.99 39.40 18.30
C GLU A 510 51.33 40.88 17.98
N THR A 511 50.29 41.72 17.81
CA THR A 511 50.29 43.12 18.33
C THR A 511 48.88 43.72 18.39
N GLU A 512 48.48 44.20 19.57
CA GLU A 512 47.31 45.07 19.80
C GLU A 512 47.71 46.58 19.72
N PRO A 513 46.81 47.57 19.96
CA PRO A 513 45.55 47.83 19.28
C PRO A 513 45.38 49.32 18.88
N THR A 514 44.44 49.67 17.99
CA THR A 514 43.84 51.02 17.97
C THR A 514 42.43 51.01 17.40
N ALA A 515 41.51 51.77 18.00
CA ALA A 515 40.14 51.95 17.51
C ALA A 515 40.00 53.22 16.65
N THR A 516 38.99 53.27 15.78
CA THR A 516 38.16 54.46 15.47
C THR A 516 36.98 54.05 14.57
N ALA A 517 35.79 54.59 14.82
CA ALA A 517 34.61 54.40 13.97
C ALA A 517 34.47 55.54 12.94
N VAL A 518 34.04 55.22 11.72
CA VAL A 518 33.66 56.20 10.69
C VAL A 518 32.36 55.76 10.02
N VAL A 519 31.43 56.70 9.86
CA VAL A 519 30.14 56.50 9.17
C VAL A 519 30.28 56.89 7.70
N SER A 520 29.78 56.04 6.78
CA SER A 520 29.66 56.35 5.35
C SER A 520 28.33 55.85 4.77
N ARG A 521 27.79 56.58 3.80
CA ARG A 521 26.57 56.23 3.04
C ARG A 521 26.92 55.61 1.69
N GLY A 522 26.08 54.69 1.21
CA GLY A 522 25.94 54.26 -0.18
C GLY A 522 24.73 53.33 -0.25
N ALA A 523 23.58 53.73 -0.80
CA ALA A 523 23.26 54.10 -2.19
C ALA A 523 23.05 52.84 -3.06
N ALA A 524 21.95 52.83 -3.82
CA ALA A 524 21.42 51.64 -4.48
C ALA A 524 22.06 51.35 -5.85
N ALA A 525 21.91 50.10 -6.30
CA ALA A 525 21.98 49.72 -7.70
C ALA A 525 20.96 48.60 -7.97
N ASP A 526 20.10 48.80 -8.95
CA ASP A 526 19.33 47.71 -9.56
C ASP A 526 20.27 46.74 -10.30
N VAL A 527 19.93 45.46 -10.34
CA VAL A 527 20.52 44.50 -11.29
C VAL A 527 19.38 43.73 -11.96
N THR A 528 19.23 43.95 -13.26
CA THR A 528 18.30 43.21 -14.12
C THR A 528 18.85 41.83 -14.47
N TRP A 529 17.95 40.85 -14.57
CA TRP A 529 18.26 39.54 -15.12
C TRP A 529 18.39 39.61 -16.65
N PRO A 530 19.39 38.95 -17.27
CA PRO A 530 19.34 38.58 -18.67
C PRO A 530 18.38 37.40 -18.89
N VAL A 531 17.87 37.31 -20.12
CA VAL A 531 16.92 36.30 -20.63
C VAL A 531 17.49 34.89 -20.55
#